data_AF-A0A6M0CMK8-F1
#
_entry.id   AF-A0A6M0CMK8-F1
#
_cell.length_a   1.000
_cell.length_b   1.000
_cell.length_c   1.000
_cell.angle_alpha   90.00
_cell.angle_beta   90.00
_cell.angle_gamma   90.00
#
_symmetry.space_group_name_H-M   'P 1'
#
loop_
_entity.id
_entity.type
_entity.pdbx_description
1 polymer ?
#
loop_
_entity_poly.entity_id
_entity_poly.type
_entity_poly.pdbx_seq_one_letter_code
_entity_poly.pdbx_strand_id
1 'polypeptide(L)'
;MPYYYVIIALQGFCIYHCYKNRNEQFWFYVIFFVPAVGSIIYLITQVFKKSDIESVQDGLAYVINPSKRVTDLQKKVDFANTLQNRVNLADAHFDQGNYPQASLEYEKAMNDYHAKDNSVLEKLVIVSHFLNEEEKVLSIGKKIVADRGFSSDKAAFYFGRALSEKGDKDQAKKYLLSVDKRYSNYQERLDLASFYLEKKQELDAKEILSEIVSESEHMNRQSYRENRGAIDQARKLLRSLD
;
A
#
# COMPACT_ATOMS: atom_id res chain seq x y z
N MET A 1 -18.16 39.80 18.36
CA MET A 1 -19.39 39.68 17.54
C MET A 1 -19.44 38.48 16.59
N PRO A 2 -18.39 38.04 15.87
CA PRO A 2 -18.52 36.93 14.90
C PRO A 2 -18.73 35.54 15.55
N TYR A 3 -18.25 35.34 16.78
CA TYR A 3 -18.33 34.07 17.50
C TYR A 3 -19.77 33.61 17.83
N TYR A 4 -20.69 34.55 18.05
CA TYR A 4 -22.08 34.23 18.36
C TYR A 4 -22.80 33.59 17.17
N TYR A 5 -22.51 34.03 15.94
CA TYR A 5 -23.11 33.44 14.74
C TYR A 5 -22.66 31.99 14.52
N VAL A 6 -21.40 31.69 14.85
CA VAL A 6 -20.86 30.33 14.77
C VAL A 6 -21.56 29.41 15.78
N ILE A 7 -21.77 29.87 17.02
CA ILE A 7 -22.49 29.10 18.03
C ILE A 7 -23.95 28.86 17.61
N ILE A 8 -24.63 29.88 17.09
CA ILE A 8 -26.03 29.76 16.67
C ILE A 8 -26.15 28.81 15.46
N ALA A 9 -25.24 28.89 14.49
CA ALA A 9 -25.21 27.99 13.35
C ALA A 9 -24.96 26.54 13.79
N LEU A 10 -24.01 26.32 14.71
CA LEU A 10 -23.70 25.01 15.28
C LEU A 10 -24.90 24.43 16.03
N GLN A 11 -25.56 25.26 16.84
CA GLN A 11 -26.73 24.87 17.62
C GLN A 11 -27.90 24.49 16.70
N GLY A 12 -28.16 25.30 15.67
CA GLY A 12 -29.20 25.02 14.67
C GLY A 12 -28.94 23.70 13.93
N PHE A 13 -27.68 23.43 13.57
CA PHE A 13 -27.29 22.15 12.99
C PHE A 13 -27.56 20.96 13.93
N CYS A 14 -27.16 21.07 15.20
CA CYS A 14 -27.35 20.00 16.19
C CYS A 14 -28.83 19.70 16.45
N ILE A 15 -29.66 20.74 16.54
CA ILE A 15 -31.13 20.61 16.71
C ILE A 15 -31.75 19.95 15.48
N TYR A 16 -31.38 20.37 14.27
CA TYR A 16 -31.86 19.77 13.02
C TYR A 16 -31.48 18.28 12.93
N HIS A 17 -30.22 17.94 13.23
CA HIS A 17 -29.74 16.57 13.23
C HIS A 17 -30.47 15.71 14.28
N CYS A 18 -30.70 16.26 15.48
CA CYS A 18 -31.45 15.59 16.54
C CYS A 18 -32.90 15.30 16.14
N TYR A 19 -33.55 16.25 15.46
CA TYR A 19 -34.90 16.09 14.93
C TYR A 19 -34.98 15.01 13.85
N LYS A 20 -34.06 15.06 12.87
CA LYS A 20 -34.05 14.13 11.74
C LYS A 20 -33.80 12.68 12.16
N ASN A 21 -32.90 12.47 13.14
CA ASN A 21 -32.48 11.13 13.55
C ASN A 21 -33.36 10.53 14.66
N ARG A 22 -34.46 11.21 15.08
CA ARG A 22 -35.35 10.78 16.18
C ARG A 22 -34.59 10.40 17.46
N ASN A 23 -33.52 11.13 17.75
CA ASN A 23 -32.76 10.93 18.98
C ASN A 23 -33.61 11.26 20.22
N GLU A 24 -33.17 10.79 21.38
CA GLU A 24 -33.89 11.00 22.64
C GLU A 24 -34.22 12.48 22.86
N GLN A 25 -35.49 12.75 23.18
CA GLN A 25 -36.03 14.10 23.37
C GLN A 25 -35.24 14.92 24.42
N PHE A 26 -34.54 14.22 25.32
CA PHE A 26 -33.61 14.80 26.28
C PHE A 26 -32.55 15.73 25.64
N TRP A 27 -31.99 15.36 24.48
CA TRP A 27 -30.91 16.13 23.85
C TRP A 27 -31.36 17.49 23.34
N PHE A 28 -32.62 17.64 22.93
CA PHE A 28 -33.17 18.94 22.55
C PHE A 28 -33.08 19.95 23.69
N TYR A 29 -33.46 19.54 24.90
CA TYR A 29 -33.41 20.41 26.07
C TYR A 29 -31.97 20.76 26.45
N VAL A 30 -31.04 19.80 26.38
CA VAL A 30 -29.62 20.03 26.67
C VAL A 30 -28.99 21.04 25.70
N ILE A 31 -29.25 20.90 24.39
CA ILE A 31 -28.72 21.80 23.35
C ILE A 31 -29.39 23.18 23.43
N PHE A 32 -30.67 23.27 23.83
CA PHE A 32 -31.39 24.52 23.91
C PHE A 32 -30.95 25.38 25.12
N PHE A 33 -30.86 24.78 26.32
CA PHE A 33 -30.53 25.51 27.55
C PHE A 33 -29.03 25.76 27.73
N VAL A 34 -28.17 24.94 27.11
CA VAL A 34 -26.71 25.11 27.18
C VAL A 34 -26.10 25.07 25.77
N PRO A 35 -26.26 26.12 24.94
CA PRO A 35 -26.00 26.10 23.51
C PRO A 35 -24.60 25.63 23.10
N ALA A 36 -23.55 26.22 23.65
CA ALA A 36 -22.18 25.91 23.25
C ALA A 36 -21.75 24.51 23.72
N VAL A 37 -21.86 24.26 25.03
CA VAL A 37 -21.41 23.00 25.65
C VAL A 37 -22.31 21.82 25.23
N GLY A 38 -23.62 22.01 25.21
CA GLY A 38 -24.59 20.99 24.80
C GLY A 38 -24.41 20.58 23.34
N SER A 39 -24.15 21.53 22.43
CA SER A 39 -23.87 21.22 21.02
C SER A 39 -22.56 20.41 20.86
N ILE A 40 -21.50 20.76 21.59
CA ILE A 40 -20.22 20.04 21.53
C ILE A 40 -20.39 18.60 22.03
N ILE A 41 -21.03 18.41 23.20
CA ILE A 41 -21.25 17.08 23.76
C ILE A 41 -22.14 16.24 22.83
N TYR A 42 -23.18 16.84 22.25
CA TYR A 42 -24.06 16.15 21.29
C TYR A 42 -23.29 15.71 20.04
N LEU A 43 -22.44 16.57 19.47
CA LEU A 43 -21.62 16.20 18.32
C LEU A 43 -20.73 14.99 18.62
N ILE A 44 -20.03 15.03 19.76
CA ILE A 44 -19.10 13.96 20.17
C ILE A 44 -19.83 12.64 20.42
N THR A 45 -21.02 12.67 21.02
CA THR A 45 -21.68 11.45 21.50
C THR A 45 -22.71 10.88 20.53
N GLN A 46 -23.34 11.74 19.71
CA GLN A 46 -24.49 11.36 18.89
C GLN A 46 -24.24 11.50 17.39
N VAL A 47 -23.33 12.39 16.99
CA VAL A 47 -23.02 12.61 15.56
C VAL A 47 -21.80 11.81 15.15
N PHE A 48 -20.72 11.86 15.93
CA PHE A 48 -19.54 11.03 15.73
C PHE A 48 -19.76 9.65 16.37
N LYS A 49 -20.37 8.72 15.64
CA LYS A 49 -20.50 7.33 16.10
C LYS A 49 -19.12 6.67 16.19
N LYS A 50 -18.93 5.78 17.17
CA LYS A 50 -17.68 5.05 17.44
C LYS A 50 -17.03 4.40 16.20
N SER A 51 -17.82 4.03 15.18
CA SER A 51 -17.33 3.49 13.91
C SER A 51 -16.53 4.49 13.05
N ASP A 52 -16.82 5.78 13.16
CA ASP A 52 -16.04 6.83 12.48
C ASP A 52 -14.72 7.11 13.21
N ILE A 53 -14.67 6.84 14.52
CA ILE A 53 -13.44 6.99 15.32
C ILE A 53 -12.53 5.78 15.12
N GLU A 54 -13.07 4.56 15.01
CA GLU A 54 -12.28 3.34 14.73
C GLU A 54 -11.71 3.35 13.30
N SER A 55 -12.49 3.72 12.28
CA SER A 55 -12.00 3.80 10.90
C SER A 55 -10.97 4.93 10.66
N VAL A 56 -11.09 6.04 11.39
CA VAL A 56 -10.14 7.15 11.34
C VAL A 56 -8.90 6.87 12.18
N GLN A 57 -9.01 6.17 13.32
CA GLN A 57 -7.85 5.76 14.11
C GLN A 57 -7.01 4.70 13.43
N ASP A 58 -7.62 3.71 12.77
CA ASP A 58 -6.86 2.72 12.01
C ASP A 58 -6.12 3.40 10.86
N GLY A 59 -6.80 4.18 10.02
CA GLY A 59 -6.17 4.89 8.89
C GLY A 59 -5.08 5.90 9.29
N LEU A 60 -5.24 6.64 10.39
CA LEU A 60 -4.25 7.64 10.85
C LEU A 60 -3.13 7.04 11.70
N ALA A 61 -3.36 5.99 12.50
CA ALA A 61 -2.30 5.36 13.28
C ALA A 61 -1.25 4.68 12.38
N TYR A 62 -1.66 4.12 11.24
CA TYR A 62 -0.75 3.53 10.26
C TYR A 62 0.19 4.55 9.61
N VAL A 63 -0.26 5.79 9.44
CA VAL A 63 0.54 6.87 8.83
C VAL A 63 1.41 7.59 9.87
N ILE A 64 0.97 7.64 11.14
CA ILE A 64 1.63 8.46 12.19
C ILE A 64 2.64 7.66 13.03
N ASN A 65 2.52 6.33 13.15
CA ASN A 65 3.54 5.51 13.81
C ASN A 65 3.64 4.11 13.19
N PRO A 66 4.44 3.96 12.10
CA PRO A 66 4.68 2.68 11.47
C PRO A 66 5.09 1.61 12.48
N SER A 67 5.93 1.96 13.47
CA SER A 67 6.44 1.04 14.50
C SER A 67 5.35 0.44 15.38
N LYS A 68 4.20 1.11 15.53
CA LYS A 68 3.04 0.56 16.26
C LYS A 68 2.45 -0.66 15.53
N ARG A 69 2.33 -0.61 14.20
CA ARG A 69 1.81 -1.73 13.39
C ARG A 69 2.65 -3.00 13.56
N VAL A 70 3.99 -2.87 13.48
CA VAL A 70 4.90 -4.00 13.73
C VAL A 70 4.74 -4.53 15.15
N THR A 71 4.66 -3.64 16.14
CA THR A 71 4.47 -4.04 17.55
C THR A 71 3.16 -4.80 17.77
N ASP A 72 2.06 -4.34 17.18
CA ASP A 72 0.76 -4.98 17.31
C ASP A 72 0.70 -6.31 16.56
N LEU A 73 1.37 -6.43 15.41
CA LEU A 73 1.50 -7.70 14.68
C LEU A 73 2.41 -8.68 15.40
N GLN A 74 3.49 -8.22 16.05
CA GLN A 74 4.34 -9.05 16.88
C GLN A 74 3.52 -9.69 18.01
N LYS A 75 2.70 -8.89 18.71
CA LYS A 75 1.78 -9.43 19.74
C LYS A 75 0.81 -10.48 19.19
N LYS A 76 0.35 -10.35 17.94
CA LYS A 76 -0.50 -11.37 17.29
C LYS A 76 0.26 -12.66 17.02
N VAL A 77 1.52 -12.57 16.59
CA VAL A 77 2.40 -13.75 16.42
C VAL A 77 2.69 -14.39 17.78
N ASP A 78 2.95 -13.61 18.82
CA ASP A 78 3.22 -14.10 20.18
C ASP A 78 2.00 -14.80 20.78
N PHE A 79 0.80 -14.25 20.55
CA PHE A 79 -0.46 -14.86 20.98
C PHE A 79 -0.78 -16.13 20.19
N ALA A 80 -0.58 -16.09 18.87
CA ALA A 80 -0.85 -17.20 17.97
C ALA A 80 0.15 -17.20 16.81
N ASN A 81 1.13 -18.11 16.89
CA ASN A 81 2.05 -18.35 15.78
C ASN A 81 1.28 -19.07 14.66
N THR A 82 0.80 -18.31 13.67
CA THR A 82 0.15 -18.83 12.45
C THR A 82 0.88 -18.29 11.22
N LEU A 83 0.80 -19.02 10.10
CA LEU A 83 1.37 -18.60 8.82
C LEU A 83 0.97 -17.15 8.46
N GLN A 84 -0.33 -16.85 8.52
CA GLN A 84 -0.85 -15.53 8.19
C GLN A 84 -0.34 -14.44 9.16
N ASN A 85 -0.26 -14.72 10.46
CA ASN A 85 0.25 -13.74 11.43
C ASN A 85 1.73 -13.43 11.17
N ARG A 86 2.55 -14.44 10.88
CA ARG A 86 3.96 -14.24 10.51
C ARG A 86 4.11 -13.47 9.20
N VAL A 87 3.37 -13.85 8.17
CA VAL A 87 3.40 -13.14 6.87
C VAL A 87 2.97 -11.69 7.04
N ASN A 88 1.93 -11.40 7.83
CA ASN A 88 1.51 -10.03 8.10
C ASN A 88 2.59 -9.22 8.83
N LEU A 89 3.29 -9.83 9.80
CA LEU A 89 4.41 -9.19 10.50
C LEU A 89 5.56 -8.91 9.52
N ALA A 90 5.90 -9.86 8.65
CA ALA A 90 6.91 -9.70 7.62
C ALA A 90 6.56 -8.59 6.61
N ASP A 91 5.30 -8.55 6.16
CA ASP A 91 4.77 -7.48 5.29
C ASP A 91 4.91 -6.11 5.98
N ALA A 92 4.62 -6.01 7.28
CA ALA A 92 4.77 -4.75 8.01
C ALA A 92 6.24 -4.31 8.17
N HIS A 93 7.17 -5.26 8.32
CA HIS A 93 8.61 -4.95 8.26
C HIS A 93 9.04 -4.49 6.86
N PHE A 94 8.52 -5.14 5.81
CA PHE A 94 8.80 -4.79 4.43
C PHE A 94 8.32 -3.36 4.11
N ASP A 95 7.09 -3.02 4.51
CA ASP A 95 6.48 -1.70 4.33
C ASP A 95 7.27 -0.57 5.03
N GLN A 96 8.02 -0.90 6.09
CA GLN A 96 8.93 0.02 6.79
C GLN A 96 10.33 0.10 6.18
N GLY A 97 10.62 -0.68 5.14
CA GLY A 97 11.97 -0.82 4.58
C GLY A 97 12.93 -1.65 5.44
N ASN A 98 12.44 -2.34 6.49
CA ASN A 98 13.25 -3.26 7.28
C ASN A 98 13.29 -4.65 6.61
N TYR A 99 13.91 -4.71 5.44
CA TYR A 99 14.01 -5.92 4.63
C TYR A 99 14.69 -7.09 5.35
N PRO A 100 15.74 -6.90 6.20
CA PRO A 100 16.34 -8.01 6.93
C PRO A 100 15.33 -8.73 7.85
N GLN A 101 14.53 -7.97 8.62
CA GLN A 101 13.52 -8.57 9.49
C GLN A 101 12.34 -9.17 8.70
N ALA A 102 11.93 -8.52 7.62
CA ALA A 102 10.91 -9.08 6.73
C ALA A 102 11.34 -10.44 6.16
N SER A 103 12.57 -10.53 5.65
CA SER A 103 13.16 -11.78 5.14
C SER A 103 13.17 -12.88 6.20
N LEU A 104 13.62 -12.56 7.41
CA LEU A 104 13.64 -13.50 8.54
C LEU A 104 12.24 -14.05 8.87
N GLU A 105 11.23 -13.19 8.96
CA GLU A 105 9.87 -13.62 9.29
C GLU A 105 9.22 -14.43 8.16
N TYR A 106 9.48 -14.09 6.88
CA TYR A 106 9.05 -14.93 5.76
C TYR A 106 9.72 -16.31 5.76
N GLU A 107 11.01 -16.39 6.06
CA GLU A 107 11.72 -17.68 6.15
C GLU A 107 11.18 -18.55 7.28
N LYS A 108 10.90 -17.97 8.46
CA LYS A 108 10.22 -18.68 9.55
C LYS A 108 8.85 -19.17 9.11
N ALA A 109 8.07 -18.33 8.42
CA ALA A 109 6.76 -18.70 7.88
C ALA A 109 6.85 -19.88 6.89
N MET A 110 7.90 -19.94 6.07
CA MET A 110 8.12 -21.08 5.16
C MET A 110 8.51 -22.37 5.89
N ASN A 111 9.39 -22.27 6.89
CA ASN A 111 9.94 -23.43 7.60
C ASN A 111 8.92 -24.05 8.56
N ASP A 112 8.21 -23.24 9.35
CA ASP A 112 7.31 -23.70 10.41
C ASP A 112 6.06 -24.42 9.87
N TYR A 113 5.59 -24.02 8.68
CA TYR A 113 4.31 -24.50 8.14
C TYR A 113 4.45 -25.42 6.93
N HIS A 114 5.68 -25.81 6.57
CA HIS A 114 5.99 -26.53 5.32
C HIS A 114 5.23 -25.97 4.11
N ALA A 115 5.01 -24.65 4.11
CA ALA A 115 4.14 -24.01 3.14
C ALA A 115 4.82 -24.12 1.77
N LYS A 116 4.27 -24.95 0.88
CA LYS A 116 4.58 -24.88 -0.56
C LYS A 116 3.81 -23.73 -1.23
N ASP A 117 3.48 -22.71 -0.45
CA ASP A 117 2.69 -21.61 -0.94
C ASP A 117 3.62 -20.68 -1.74
N ASN A 118 3.45 -20.71 -3.06
CA ASN A 118 4.22 -19.85 -3.95
C ASN A 118 4.05 -18.36 -3.58
N SER A 119 2.97 -17.95 -2.92
CA SER A 119 2.79 -16.56 -2.49
C SER A 119 3.84 -16.09 -1.47
N VAL A 120 4.28 -16.97 -0.55
CA VAL A 120 5.34 -16.61 0.41
C VAL A 120 6.72 -16.68 -0.25
N LEU A 121 6.93 -17.65 -1.17
CA LEU A 121 8.15 -17.70 -1.98
C LEU A 121 8.30 -16.43 -2.86
N GLU A 122 7.21 -15.92 -3.41
CA GLU A 122 7.20 -14.68 -4.19
C GLU A 122 7.56 -13.46 -3.34
N LYS A 123 7.02 -13.37 -2.12
CA LYS A 123 7.43 -12.34 -1.15
C LYS A 123 8.92 -12.45 -0.81
N LEU A 124 9.44 -13.67 -0.67
CA LEU A 124 10.87 -13.92 -0.48
C LEU A 124 11.71 -13.49 -1.69
N VAL A 125 11.25 -13.73 -2.92
CA VAL A 125 11.91 -13.21 -4.14
C VAL A 125 12.03 -11.69 -4.07
N ILE A 126 10.93 -11.00 -3.77
CA ILE A 126 10.90 -9.54 -3.70
C ILE A 126 11.87 -9.03 -2.63
N VAL A 127 11.75 -9.50 -1.38
CA VAL A 127 12.61 -9.00 -0.29
C VAL A 127 14.09 -9.33 -0.49
N SER A 128 14.39 -10.50 -1.07
CA SER A 128 15.78 -10.91 -1.35
C SER A 128 16.43 -9.98 -2.38
N HIS A 129 15.68 -9.49 -3.36
CA HIS A 129 16.17 -8.48 -4.30
C HIS A 129 16.53 -7.16 -3.59
N PHE A 130 15.67 -6.67 -2.69
CA PHE A 130 15.98 -5.46 -1.90
C PHE A 130 17.17 -5.64 -0.93
N LEU A 131 17.50 -6.88 -0.58
CA LEU A 131 18.72 -7.22 0.17
C LEU A 131 19.95 -7.43 -0.71
N ASN A 132 19.82 -7.32 -2.04
CA ASN A 132 20.86 -7.64 -3.03
C ASN A 132 21.32 -9.11 -2.97
N GLU A 133 20.44 -10.03 -2.56
CA GLU A 133 20.70 -11.47 -2.48
C GLU A 133 20.35 -12.16 -3.81
N GLU A 134 20.99 -11.75 -4.91
CA GLU A 134 20.62 -12.17 -6.28
C GLU A 134 20.66 -13.69 -6.51
N GLU A 135 21.62 -14.40 -5.90
CA GLU A 135 21.67 -15.87 -5.99
C GLU A 135 20.43 -16.53 -5.36
N LYS A 136 19.92 -15.94 -4.27
CA LYS A 136 18.72 -16.40 -3.58
C LYS A 136 17.46 -16.10 -4.38
N VAL A 137 17.37 -14.91 -4.98
CA VAL A 137 16.31 -14.54 -5.94
C VAL A 137 16.21 -15.58 -7.05
N LEU A 138 17.34 -15.93 -7.67
CA LEU A 138 17.40 -16.93 -8.73
C LEU A 138 17.04 -18.33 -8.24
N SER A 139 17.54 -18.73 -7.07
CA SER A 139 17.28 -20.05 -6.47
C SER A 139 15.79 -20.24 -6.18
N ILE A 140 15.16 -19.25 -5.56
CA ILE A 140 13.73 -19.29 -5.22
C ILE A 140 12.87 -19.18 -6.48
N GLY A 141 13.19 -18.24 -7.38
CA GLY A 141 12.43 -18.06 -8.61
C GLY A 141 12.42 -19.31 -9.50
N LYS A 142 13.54 -20.04 -9.59
CA LYS A 142 13.58 -21.34 -10.29
C LYS A 142 12.66 -22.38 -9.67
N LYS A 143 12.54 -22.42 -8.34
CA LYS A 143 11.60 -23.33 -7.65
C LYS A 143 10.16 -22.98 -7.98
N ILE A 144 9.81 -21.68 -7.97
CA ILE A 144 8.46 -21.20 -8.33
C ILE A 144 8.12 -21.60 -9.78
N VAL A 145 9.04 -21.35 -10.73
CA VAL A 145 8.87 -21.70 -12.14
C VAL A 145 8.72 -23.21 -12.36
N ALA A 146 9.45 -24.04 -11.61
CA ALA A 146 9.38 -25.50 -11.73
C ALA A 146 8.08 -26.11 -11.17
N ASP A 147 7.37 -25.41 -10.27
CA ASP A 147 6.11 -25.86 -9.70
C ASP A 147 4.90 -25.37 -10.53
N ARG A 148 4.47 -24.12 -10.33
CA ARG A 148 3.27 -23.55 -10.99
C ARG A 148 3.53 -22.24 -11.73
N GLY A 149 4.73 -21.68 -11.62
CA GLY A 149 5.04 -20.33 -12.08
C GLY A 149 4.57 -19.24 -11.12
N PHE A 150 4.91 -18.00 -11.48
CA PHE A 150 4.58 -16.81 -10.71
C PHE A 150 3.10 -16.44 -10.89
N SER A 151 2.42 -16.16 -9.78
CA SER A 151 1.13 -15.46 -9.74
C SER A 151 1.31 -13.95 -9.50
N SER A 152 2.39 -13.52 -8.84
CA SER A 152 2.75 -12.10 -8.69
C SER A 152 3.61 -11.59 -9.85
N ASP A 153 3.08 -10.62 -10.62
CA ASP A 153 3.84 -9.95 -11.68
C ASP A 153 5.12 -9.31 -11.13
N LYS A 154 5.05 -8.72 -9.93
CA LYS A 154 6.18 -8.05 -9.27
C LYS A 154 7.29 -9.02 -8.90
N ALA A 155 6.95 -10.19 -8.36
CA ALA A 155 7.94 -11.22 -8.07
C ALA A 155 8.56 -11.77 -9.36
N ALA A 156 7.75 -11.99 -10.40
CA ALA A 156 8.25 -12.37 -11.71
C ALA A 156 9.24 -11.32 -12.25
N PHE A 157 8.91 -10.03 -12.16
CA PHE A 157 9.78 -8.94 -12.61
C PHE A 157 11.15 -8.98 -11.94
N TYR A 158 11.22 -9.08 -10.61
CA TYR A 158 12.52 -9.14 -9.91
C TYR A 158 13.30 -10.41 -10.23
N PHE A 159 12.63 -11.54 -10.46
CA PHE A 159 13.29 -12.73 -10.99
C PHE A 159 13.85 -12.50 -12.40
N GLY A 160 13.11 -11.81 -13.27
CA GLY A 160 13.57 -11.39 -14.60
C GLY A 160 14.78 -10.47 -14.55
N ARG A 161 14.79 -9.51 -13.60
CA ARG A 161 15.93 -8.63 -13.36
C ARG A 161 17.18 -9.42 -12.98
N ALA A 162 17.07 -10.34 -12.03
CA ALA A 162 18.15 -11.22 -11.61
C ALA A 162 18.69 -12.10 -12.75
N LEU A 163 17.79 -12.63 -13.60
CA LEU A 163 18.18 -13.37 -14.81
C LEU A 163 18.97 -12.50 -15.80
N SER A 164 18.56 -11.24 -15.98
CA SER A 164 19.23 -10.30 -16.87
C SER A 164 20.66 -10.00 -16.40
N GLU A 165 20.84 -9.80 -15.09
CA GLU A 165 22.16 -9.56 -14.49
C GLU A 165 23.08 -10.77 -14.62
N LYS A 166 22.53 -11.98 -14.57
CA LYS A 166 23.26 -13.22 -14.85
C LYS A 166 23.60 -13.44 -16.33
N GLY A 167 23.01 -12.65 -17.23
CA GLY A 167 23.24 -12.72 -18.68
C GLY A 167 22.26 -13.60 -19.46
N ASP A 168 21.22 -14.15 -18.82
CA ASP A 168 20.18 -14.96 -19.47
C ASP A 168 19.09 -14.05 -20.07
N LYS A 169 19.47 -13.31 -21.11
CA LYS A 169 18.66 -12.20 -21.66
C LYS A 169 17.29 -12.64 -22.19
N ASP A 170 17.23 -13.82 -22.83
CA ASP A 170 15.99 -14.31 -23.45
C ASP A 170 14.96 -14.69 -22.39
N GLN A 171 15.37 -15.41 -21.34
CA GLN A 171 14.48 -15.71 -20.22
C GLN A 171 14.14 -14.46 -19.41
N ALA A 172 15.11 -13.56 -19.20
CA ALA A 172 14.89 -12.31 -18.48
C ALA A 172 13.76 -11.50 -19.10
N LYS A 173 13.76 -11.32 -20.43
CA LYS A 173 12.73 -10.52 -21.13
C LYS A 173 11.32 -11.03 -20.86
N LYS A 174 11.10 -12.34 -20.84
CA LYS A 174 9.79 -12.96 -20.55
C LYS A 174 9.24 -12.49 -19.19
N TYR A 175 10.09 -12.49 -18.16
CA TYR A 175 9.66 -12.15 -16.80
C TYR A 175 9.70 -10.66 -16.51
N LEU A 176 10.58 -9.89 -17.14
CA LEU A 176 10.61 -8.42 -17.03
C LEU A 176 9.34 -7.78 -17.57
N LEU A 177 8.79 -8.30 -18.67
CA LEU A 177 7.57 -7.78 -19.28
C LEU A 177 6.28 -8.20 -18.55
N SER A 178 6.35 -8.99 -17.47
CA SER A 178 5.15 -9.39 -16.71
C SER A 178 4.38 -8.21 -16.13
N VAL A 179 5.10 -7.12 -15.81
CA VAL A 179 4.53 -5.93 -15.17
C VAL A 179 3.99 -4.93 -16.19
N ASP A 180 4.31 -5.07 -17.47
CA ASP A 180 3.90 -4.12 -18.51
C ASP A 180 2.46 -4.34 -18.97
N LYS A 181 1.53 -3.89 -18.12
CA LYS A 181 0.09 -4.02 -18.31
C LYS A 181 -0.55 -2.65 -18.31
N ARG A 182 -1.05 -2.22 -19.48
CA ARG A 182 -1.75 -0.93 -19.66
C ARG A 182 -2.84 -0.71 -18.63
N TYR A 183 -2.98 0.53 -18.18
CA TYR A 183 -3.92 0.96 -17.15
C TYR A 183 -3.73 0.32 -15.76
N SER A 184 -2.59 -0.32 -15.51
CA SER A 184 -2.26 -0.96 -14.23
C SER A 184 -0.76 -0.93 -13.96
N ASN A 185 -0.33 -1.42 -12.79
CA ASN A 185 1.08 -1.63 -12.45
C ASN A 185 1.98 -0.39 -12.66
N TYR A 186 1.49 0.83 -12.38
CA TYR A 186 2.22 2.06 -12.70
C TYR A 186 3.59 2.14 -12.01
N GLN A 187 3.68 1.69 -10.75
CA GLN A 187 4.96 1.65 -10.05
C GLN A 187 5.89 0.61 -10.67
N GLU A 188 5.40 -0.59 -10.96
CA GLU A 188 6.22 -1.65 -11.55
C GLU A 188 6.62 -1.35 -13.01
N ARG A 189 5.79 -0.67 -13.80
CA ARG A 189 6.13 -0.18 -15.14
C ARG A 189 7.19 0.92 -15.07
N LEU A 190 7.12 1.80 -14.07
CA LEU A 190 8.18 2.76 -13.80
C LEU A 190 9.50 2.06 -13.42
N ASP A 191 9.44 0.99 -12.61
CA ASP A 191 10.60 0.19 -12.26
C ASP A 191 11.20 -0.49 -13.51
N LEU A 192 10.35 -1.02 -14.42
CA LEU A 192 10.78 -1.58 -15.71
C LEU A 192 11.44 -0.53 -16.62
N ALA A 193 10.86 0.65 -16.74
CA ALA A 193 11.46 1.75 -17.50
C ALA A 193 12.82 2.16 -16.89
N SER A 194 12.90 2.25 -15.57
CA SER A 194 14.15 2.56 -14.85
C SER A 194 15.21 1.49 -15.11
N PHE A 195 14.82 0.22 -15.10
CA PHE A 195 15.70 -0.88 -15.48
C PHE A 195 16.21 -0.76 -16.93
N TYR A 196 15.36 -0.38 -17.89
CA TYR A 196 15.82 -0.13 -19.27
C TYR A 196 16.82 1.03 -19.35
N LEU A 197 16.62 2.10 -18.58
CA LEU A 197 17.59 3.19 -18.48
C LEU A 197 18.93 2.72 -17.91
N GLU A 198 18.92 1.90 -16.84
CA GLU A 198 20.14 1.27 -16.28
C GLU A 198 20.89 0.45 -17.34
N LYS A 199 20.17 -0.22 -18.23
CA LYS A 199 20.74 -1.01 -19.35
C LYS A 199 21.05 -0.19 -20.61
N LYS A 200 20.89 1.15 -20.56
CA LYS A 200 21.09 2.08 -21.70
C LYS A 200 20.15 1.80 -22.88
N GLN A 201 18.98 1.24 -22.61
CA GLN A 201 17.92 0.98 -23.58
C GLN A 201 16.90 2.14 -23.54
N GLU A 202 17.34 3.33 -23.95
CA GLU A 202 16.55 4.56 -23.80
C GLU A 202 15.24 4.56 -24.61
N LEU A 203 15.22 3.92 -25.77
CA LEU A 203 14.01 3.85 -26.60
C LEU A 203 12.90 3.04 -25.90
N ASP A 204 13.23 1.87 -25.38
CA ASP A 204 12.30 0.99 -24.64
C ASP A 204 11.79 1.71 -23.37
N ALA A 205 12.67 2.43 -22.66
CA ALA A 205 12.29 3.24 -21.51
C ALA A 205 11.35 4.40 -21.90
N LYS A 206 11.64 5.13 -22.98
CA LYS A 206 10.81 6.24 -23.46
C LYS A 206 9.40 5.78 -23.82
N GLU A 207 9.27 4.62 -24.44
CA GLU A 207 7.97 4.03 -24.80
C GLU A 207 7.10 3.84 -23.56
N ILE A 208 7.58 3.10 -22.56
CA ILE A 208 6.84 2.83 -21.32
C ILE A 208 6.53 4.12 -20.56
N LEU A 209 7.49 5.04 -20.44
CA LEU A 209 7.28 6.32 -19.76
C LEU A 209 6.21 7.16 -20.47
N SER A 210 6.20 7.19 -21.79
CA SER A 210 5.21 7.92 -22.59
C SER A 210 3.81 7.33 -22.41
N GLU A 211 3.69 6.00 -22.39
CA GLU A 211 2.42 5.32 -22.12
C GLU A 211 1.88 5.65 -20.72
N ILE A 212 2.72 5.56 -19.68
CA ILE A 212 2.33 5.93 -18.30
C ILE A 212 1.78 7.36 -18.27
N VAL A 213 2.47 8.30 -18.93
CA VAL A 213 2.07 9.71 -18.95
C VAL A 213 0.76 9.90 -19.71
N SER A 214 0.63 9.31 -20.90
CA SER A 214 -0.59 9.42 -21.71
C SER A 214 -1.81 8.79 -21.03
N GLU A 215 -1.66 7.62 -20.43
CA GLU A 215 -2.72 6.97 -19.65
C GLU A 215 -3.17 7.85 -18.46
N SER A 216 -2.22 8.55 -17.82
CA SER A 216 -2.51 9.44 -16.68
C SER A 216 -3.40 10.64 -17.03
N GLU A 217 -3.40 11.10 -18.28
CA GLU A 217 -4.20 12.24 -18.74
C GLU A 217 -5.70 11.91 -18.82
N HIS A 218 -6.02 10.62 -18.95
CA HIS A 218 -7.38 10.11 -19.05
C HIS A 218 -7.88 9.46 -17.74
N MET A 219 -7.09 9.48 -16.68
CA MET A 219 -7.47 8.93 -15.39
C MET A 219 -8.52 9.75 -14.65
N ASN A 220 -9.35 9.05 -13.87
CA ASN A 220 -10.14 9.71 -12.83
C ASN A 220 -9.24 10.16 -11.65
N ARG A 221 -9.76 11.08 -10.84
CA ARG A 221 -9.02 11.68 -9.71
C ARG A 221 -8.52 10.66 -8.68
N GLN A 222 -9.29 9.60 -8.42
CA GLN A 222 -8.93 8.60 -7.42
C GLN A 222 -7.75 7.76 -7.89
N SER A 223 -7.84 7.21 -9.10
CA SER A 223 -6.77 6.43 -9.73
C SER A 223 -5.47 7.23 -9.89
N TYR A 224 -5.58 8.51 -10.25
CA TYR A 224 -4.42 9.39 -10.28
C TYR A 224 -3.78 9.56 -8.90
N ARG A 225 -4.58 9.76 -7.84
CA ARG A 225 -4.07 9.92 -6.48
C ARG A 225 -3.34 8.68 -5.98
N GLU A 226 -3.84 7.50 -6.29
CA GLU A 226 -3.22 6.22 -5.93
C GLU A 226 -1.88 6.02 -6.63
N ASN A 227 -1.75 6.45 -7.89
CA ASN A 227 -0.56 6.23 -8.72
C ASN A 227 0.33 7.47 -8.87
N ARG A 228 0.05 8.54 -8.11
CA ARG A 228 0.66 9.86 -8.31
C ARG A 228 2.18 9.82 -8.28
N GLY A 229 2.75 9.08 -7.33
CA GLY A 229 4.21 8.98 -7.18
C GLY A 229 4.88 8.45 -8.45
N ALA A 230 4.37 7.34 -8.97
CA ALA A 230 4.89 6.73 -10.19
C ALA A 230 4.71 7.64 -11.42
N ILE A 231 3.53 8.26 -11.57
CA ILE A 231 3.23 9.16 -12.69
C ILE A 231 4.12 10.41 -12.67
N ASP A 232 4.25 11.06 -11.51
CA ASP A 232 5.06 12.27 -11.37
C ASP A 232 6.53 11.98 -11.65
N GLN A 233 7.04 10.82 -11.22
CA GLN A 233 8.40 10.37 -11.54
C GLN A 233 8.58 9.99 -13.01
N ALA A 234 7.59 9.33 -13.62
CA ALA A 234 7.64 9.00 -15.05
C ALA A 234 7.73 10.24 -15.94
N ARG A 235 6.94 11.29 -15.64
CA ARG A 235 7.03 12.59 -16.32
C ARG A 235 8.40 13.23 -16.18
N LYS A 236 9.00 13.16 -14.98
CA LYS A 236 10.33 13.71 -14.72
C LYS A 236 11.40 12.99 -15.53
N LEU A 237 11.37 11.66 -15.57
CA LEU A 237 12.31 10.87 -16.34
C LEU A 237 12.14 11.11 -17.84
N LEU A 238 10.91 11.11 -18.35
CA LEU A 238 10.64 11.32 -19.77
C LEU A 238 11.24 12.65 -20.27
N ARG A 239 11.01 13.74 -19.53
CA ARG A 239 11.57 15.06 -19.84
C ARG A 239 13.09 15.13 -19.81
N SER A 240 13.75 14.22 -19.09
CA SER A 240 15.22 14.18 -19.02
C SER A 240 15.88 13.45 -20.18
N LEU A 241 15.07 12.71 -20.96
CA LEU A 241 15.53 11.94 -22.11
C LEU A 241 15.30 12.69 -23.44
N ASP A 242 14.56 13.80 -23.41
CA ASP A 242 14.33 14.71 -24.54
C ASP A 242 15.45 15.75 -24.68
#